data_AF-A0A1C6QJJ4-F1
#
_entry.id   AF-A0A1C6QJJ4-F1
#
_cell.length_a   1.000
_cell.length_b   1.000
_cell.length_c   1.000
_cell.angle_alpha   90.00
_cell.angle_beta   90.00
_cell.angle_gamma   90.00
#
_symmetry.space_group_name_H-M   'P 1'
#
loop_
_entity.id
_entity.type
_entity.pdbx_description
1 polymer ?
#
loop_
_entity_poly.entity_id
_entity_poly.type
_entity_poly.pdbx_seq_one_letter_code
_entity_poly.pdbx_strand_id
1 'polypeptide(L)'
;MRKALPVVAALAVCALAAVPTQAATIATKGTGWKLTTQLGVTSLSPGRQYTITFATSTMKTRYTPYLTAAVSQARAAGLKLAIGGVEPVTPAKCGPVGHIQYTEIYRPLGRPGFSQGMPCPYPPKGVGTGGIVAIDSEYWDGTWPMPAYKLRNTLVHEPLHALGLDHPNLDLDKDGKAADHECVANPSGETPVMCSPHGGYRTGTAMGRLTGFDLDGLKALLANARAHGIK
;
A
#
# COMPACT_ATOMS: atom_id res chain seq x y z
N MET A 1 44.89 45.86 60.46
CA MET A 1 43.89 44.81 60.15
C MET A 1 43.05 45.26 58.96
N ARG A 2 43.32 44.77 57.75
CA ARG A 2 42.51 45.06 56.55
C ARG A 2 41.74 43.80 56.19
N LYS A 3 40.41 43.85 56.26
CA LYS A 3 39.52 42.74 55.89
C LYS A 3 39.22 42.80 54.40
N ALA A 4 39.50 41.73 53.68
CA ALA A 4 39.12 41.54 52.28
C ALA A 4 37.67 41.02 52.20
N LEU A 5 36.90 41.56 51.26
CA LEU A 5 35.55 41.07 50.89
C LEU A 5 35.67 40.11 49.69
N PRO A 6 34.94 38.98 49.66
CA PRO A 6 34.89 38.12 48.50
C PRO A 6 33.77 38.56 47.55
N VAL A 7 34.12 38.69 46.26
CA VAL A 7 33.17 38.85 45.15
C VAL A 7 32.76 37.45 44.70
N VAL A 8 31.48 37.10 44.84
CA VAL A 8 30.91 35.85 44.32
C VAL A 8 30.37 36.12 42.92
N ALA A 9 30.99 35.54 41.90
CA ALA A 9 30.49 35.55 40.54
C ALA A 9 29.41 34.46 40.37
N ALA A 10 28.18 34.87 40.09
CA ALA A 10 27.08 33.97 39.77
C ALA A 10 27.17 33.56 38.29
N LEU A 11 27.55 32.30 38.02
CA LEU A 11 27.44 31.66 36.72
C LEU A 11 25.98 31.25 36.48
N ALA A 12 25.26 32.00 35.65
CA ALA A 12 23.95 31.61 35.16
C ALA A 12 24.11 30.49 34.11
N VAL A 13 23.85 29.25 34.52
CA VAL A 13 23.76 28.10 33.61
C VAL A 13 22.39 28.15 32.94
N CYS A 14 22.33 28.63 31.70
CA CYS A 14 21.17 28.46 30.84
C CYS A 14 21.02 26.97 30.50
N ALA A 15 20.27 26.23 31.31
CA ALA A 15 19.78 24.90 30.94
C ALA A 15 18.80 25.07 29.77
N LEU A 16 19.28 24.86 28.54
CA LEU A 16 18.40 24.61 27.41
C LEU A 16 17.61 23.35 27.74
N ALA A 17 16.35 23.51 28.12
CA ALA A 17 15.40 22.43 28.18
C ALA A 17 15.24 21.89 26.75
N ALA A 18 15.94 20.80 26.44
CA ALA A 18 15.71 20.03 25.24
C ALA A 18 14.29 19.49 25.33
N VAL A 19 13.35 20.15 24.64
CA VAL A 19 11.98 19.66 24.49
C VAL A 19 12.11 18.28 23.83
N PRO A 20 11.64 17.19 24.45
CA PRO A 20 11.73 15.88 23.83
C PRO A 20 10.97 15.95 22.51
N THR A 21 11.69 15.87 21.39
CA THR A 21 11.10 15.66 20.07
C THR A 21 10.32 14.36 20.15
N GLN A 22 9.00 14.46 20.27
CA GLN A 22 8.10 13.33 20.15
C GLN A 22 8.40 12.66 18.80
N ALA A 23 8.86 11.41 18.85
CA ALA A 23 9.04 10.62 17.65
C ALA A 23 7.69 10.57 16.93
N ALA A 24 7.67 11.01 15.67
CA ALA A 24 6.44 11.04 14.88
C ALA A 24 5.83 9.62 14.85
N THR A 25 4.58 9.50 15.30
CA THR A 25 3.90 8.21 15.38
C THR A 25 3.56 7.72 13.98
N ILE A 26 3.99 6.51 13.65
CA ILE A 26 3.70 5.85 12.38
C ILE A 26 2.31 5.25 12.43
N ALA A 27 1.44 5.67 11.51
CA ALA A 27 0.09 5.14 11.40
C ALA A 27 0.10 3.85 10.58
N THR A 28 -0.27 2.72 11.21
CA THR A 28 -0.24 1.39 10.56
C THR A 28 -1.62 0.87 10.17
N LYS A 29 -2.68 1.53 10.65
CA LYS A 29 -4.08 1.25 10.30
C LYS A 29 -4.94 2.48 10.56
N GLY A 30 -6.11 2.50 9.93
CA GLY A 30 -7.18 3.48 10.17
C GLY A 30 -8.52 2.94 9.69
N THR A 31 -9.53 3.80 9.59
CA THR A 31 -10.86 3.37 9.11
C THR A 31 -10.76 2.87 7.68
N GLY A 32 -10.97 1.56 7.47
CA GLY A 32 -11.02 0.94 6.15
C GLY A 32 -9.66 0.73 5.46
N TRP A 33 -8.55 0.95 6.16
CA TRP A 33 -7.23 0.67 5.60
C TRP A 33 -6.26 0.15 6.65
N LYS A 34 -5.30 -0.66 6.19
CA LYS A 34 -4.24 -1.26 7.00
C LYS A 34 -2.97 -1.33 6.16
N LEU A 35 -1.81 -1.20 6.79
CA LEU A 35 -0.51 -1.40 6.15
C LEU A 35 -0.01 -2.83 6.36
N THR A 36 0.75 -3.33 5.38
CA THR A 36 1.39 -4.65 5.40
C THR A 36 2.66 -4.64 6.27
N THR A 37 2.49 -4.31 7.55
CA THR A 37 3.60 -4.20 8.51
C THR A 37 4.27 -5.53 8.80
N GLN A 38 3.55 -6.64 8.63
CA GLN A 38 4.09 -8.01 8.74
C GLN A 38 5.16 -8.32 7.70
N LEU A 39 5.18 -7.62 6.55
CA LEU A 39 6.27 -7.69 5.57
C LEU A 39 7.21 -6.48 5.67
N GLY A 40 7.13 -5.73 6.76
CA GLY A 40 8.02 -4.61 7.05
C GLY A 40 7.73 -3.32 6.28
N VAL A 41 6.63 -3.22 5.51
CA VAL A 41 6.29 -1.98 4.81
C VAL A 41 5.46 -1.08 5.72
N THR A 42 5.96 0.12 5.97
CA THR A 42 5.27 1.16 6.76
C THR A 42 5.14 2.49 6.01
N SER A 43 5.85 2.66 4.90
CA SER A 43 5.86 3.91 4.15
C SER A 43 6.18 3.74 2.67
N LEU A 44 5.88 4.76 1.87
CA LEU A 44 6.30 4.91 0.48
C LEU A 44 7.04 6.24 0.30
N SER A 45 8.16 6.25 -0.44
CA SER A 45 8.92 7.48 -0.66
C SER A 45 8.11 8.44 -1.54
N PRO A 46 7.84 9.68 -1.09
CA PRO A 46 7.14 10.69 -1.89
C PRO A 46 7.93 11.11 -3.13
N GLY A 47 9.26 11.06 -3.05
CA GLY A 47 10.17 11.40 -4.13
C GLY A 47 10.29 10.34 -5.22
N ARG A 48 10.06 9.06 -4.90
CA ARG A 48 10.29 7.91 -5.78
C ARG A 48 9.18 7.77 -6.83
N GLN A 49 9.58 7.59 -8.09
CA GLN A 49 8.68 7.09 -9.12
C GLN A 49 8.45 5.59 -8.92
N TYR A 50 7.19 5.21 -8.80
CA TYR A 50 6.72 3.84 -8.86
C TYR A 50 6.15 3.57 -10.25
N THR A 51 6.45 2.41 -10.83
CA THR A 51 6.06 2.07 -12.20
C THR A 51 5.44 0.68 -12.21
N ILE A 52 4.22 0.57 -12.72
CA ILE A 52 3.61 -0.71 -13.03
C ILE A 52 4.20 -1.20 -14.36
N THR A 53 4.87 -2.35 -14.32
CA THR A 53 5.45 -3.01 -15.50
C THR A 53 4.79 -4.36 -15.71
N PHE A 54 4.97 -4.95 -16.89
CA PHE A 54 4.30 -6.19 -17.28
C PHE A 54 5.30 -7.19 -17.85
N ALA A 55 5.12 -8.48 -17.57
CA ALA A 55 5.97 -9.55 -18.10
C ALA A 55 5.91 -9.66 -19.62
N THR A 56 4.80 -9.28 -20.26
CA THR A 56 4.62 -9.33 -21.71
C THR A 56 3.85 -8.13 -22.27
N SER A 57 3.97 -7.88 -23.58
CA SER A 57 3.20 -6.86 -24.30
C SER A 57 1.70 -7.16 -24.32
N THR A 58 1.32 -8.45 -24.41
CA THR A 58 -0.07 -8.90 -24.32
C THR A 58 -0.68 -8.52 -22.98
N MET A 59 0.04 -8.79 -21.88
CA MET A 59 -0.39 -8.40 -20.55
C MET A 59 -0.51 -6.90 -20.40
N LYS A 60 0.49 -6.13 -20.87
CA LYS A 60 0.44 -4.66 -20.86
C LYS A 60 -0.84 -4.17 -21.54
N THR A 61 -1.12 -4.67 -22.74
CA THR A 61 -2.30 -4.27 -23.53
C THR A 61 -3.59 -4.64 -22.80
N ARG A 62 -3.67 -5.85 -22.24
CA ARG A 62 -4.83 -6.36 -21.51
C ARG A 62 -5.10 -5.58 -20.22
N TYR A 63 -4.06 -5.27 -19.46
CA TYR A 63 -4.19 -4.75 -18.08
C TYR A 63 -4.23 -3.23 -17.98
N THR A 64 -3.59 -2.52 -18.92
CA THR A 64 -3.56 -1.05 -18.91
C THR A 64 -4.96 -0.41 -18.77
N PRO A 65 -5.99 -0.85 -19.52
CA PRO A 65 -7.34 -0.28 -19.40
C PRO A 65 -7.96 -0.45 -18.00
N TYR A 66 -7.65 -1.54 -17.30
CA TYR A 66 -8.16 -1.80 -15.95
C TYR A 66 -7.48 -0.96 -14.88
N LEU A 67 -6.19 -0.65 -15.07
CA LEU A 67 -5.39 0.04 -14.07
C LEU A 67 -5.40 1.56 -14.20
N THR A 68 -5.76 2.09 -15.37
CA THR A 68 -5.61 3.51 -15.71
C THR A 68 -6.32 4.43 -14.71
N ALA A 69 -7.56 4.11 -14.32
CA ALA A 69 -8.32 4.92 -13.37
C ALA A 69 -7.66 4.92 -11.98
N ALA A 70 -7.33 3.73 -11.46
CA ALA A 70 -6.69 3.59 -10.15
C ALA A 70 -5.33 4.29 -10.09
N VAL A 71 -4.50 4.16 -11.14
CA VAL A 71 -3.22 4.88 -11.24
C VAL A 71 -3.43 6.40 -11.22
N SER A 72 -4.42 6.92 -11.96
CA SER A 72 -4.75 8.34 -11.94
C SER A 72 -5.18 8.82 -10.54
N GLN A 73 -6.02 8.04 -9.84
CA GLN A 73 -6.46 8.35 -8.48
C GLN A 73 -5.29 8.32 -7.47
N ALA A 74 -4.40 7.33 -7.56
CA ALA A 74 -3.21 7.25 -6.70
C ALA A 74 -2.27 8.44 -6.93
N ARG A 75 -2.10 8.87 -8.19
CA ARG A 75 -1.36 10.10 -8.52
C ARG A 75 -1.98 11.34 -7.90
N ALA A 76 -3.31 11.47 -7.97
CA ALA A 76 -4.02 12.58 -7.34
C ALA A 76 -3.87 12.58 -5.80
N ALA A 77 -3.67 11.41 -5.18
CA ALA A 77 -3.35 11.27 -3.76
C ALA A 77 -1.87 11.57 -3.42
N GLY A 78 -1.03 11.90 -4.41
CA GLY A 78 0.36 12.29 -4.23
C GLY A 78 1.39 11.18 -4.45
N LEU A 79 0.97 9.95 -4.78
CA LEU A 79 1.90 8.89 -5.15
C LEU A 79 2.40 9.10 -6.58
N LYS A 80 3.70 9.17 -6.79
CA LYS A 80 4.26 9.17 -8.14
C LYS A 80 4.17 7.76 -8.73
N LEU A 81 3.02 7.42 -9.30
CA LEU A 81 2.74 6.13 -9.94
C LEU A 81 2.53 6.32 -11.44
N ALA A 82 3.05 5.42 -12.27
CA ALA A 82 2.82 5.40 -13.70
C ALA A 82 2.61 3.98 -14.23
N ILE A 83 1.94 3.87 -15.37
CA ILE A 83 1.92 2.64 -16.17
C ILE A 83 3.14 2.69 -17.09
N GLY A 84 3.98 1.66 -17.00
CA GLY A 84 5.25 1.57 -17.70
C GLY A 84 5.27 0.62 -18.88
N GLY A 85 6.45 0.06 -19.12
CA GLY A 85 6.75 -0.84 -20.22
C GLY A 85 6.62 -2.33 -19.88
N VAL A 86 7.24 -3.12 -20.74
CA VAL A 86 7.42 -4.56 -20.54
C VAL A 86 8.81 -4.79 -19.97
N GLU A 87 8.94 -5.67 -18.99
CA GLU A 87 10.23 -6.10 -18.46
C GLU A 87 10.17 -7.55 -17.95
N PRO A 88 11.31 -8.25 -17.85
CA PRO A 88 11.34 -9.59 -17.29
C PRO A 88 10.88 -9.60 -15.82
N VAL A 89 10.03 -10.57 -15.48
CA VAL A 89 9.53 -10.76 -14.11
C VAL A 89 9.96 -12.14 -13.61
N THR A 90 10.58 -12.17 -12.43
CA THR A 90 10.89 -13.42 -11.72
C THR A 90 10.06 -13.44 -10.43
N PRO A 91 8.94 -14.18 -10.37
CA PRO A 91 8.00 -14.10 -9.25
C PRO A 91 8.58 -14.40 -7.86
N ALA A 92 9.70 -15.13 -7.80
CA ALA A 92 10.38 -15.46 -6.55
C ALA A 92 11.37 -14.38 -6.06
N LYS A 93 11.54 -13.27 -6.80
CA LYS A 93 12.56 -12.25 -6.52
C LYS A 93 11.99 -10.85 -6.66
N CYS A 94 12.38 -9.98 -5.74
CA CYS A 94 12.14 -8.55 -5.87
C CYS A 94 12.71 -8.00 -7.18
N GLY A 95 11.86 -7.26 -7.90
CA GLY A 95 12.27 -6.49 -9.06
C GLY A 95 13.10 -5.26 -8.71
N PRO A 96 13.39 -4.42 -9.71
CA PRO A 96 14.06 -3.14 -9.51
C PRO A 96 13.30 -2.24 -8.52
N VAL A 97 14.03 -1.39 -7.80
CA VAL A 97 13.41 -0.42 -6.88
C VAL A 97 12.48 0.53 -7.64
N GLY A 98 11.25 0.66 -7.16
CA GLY A 98 10.16 1.43 -7.76
C GLY A 98 9.28 0.60 -8.68
N HIS A 99 9.56 -0.67 -8.94
CA HIS A 99 8.81 -1.44 -9.92
C HIS A 99 7.74 -2.32 -9.27
N ILE A 100 6.53 -2.28 -9.81
CA ILE A 100 5.40 -3.15 -9.46
C ILE A 100 5.18 -4.06 -10.66
N GLN A 101 5.72 -5.27 -10.57
CA GLN A 101 5.88 -6.15 -11.72
C GLN A 101 4.67 -7.10 -11.86
N TYR A 102 3.89 -6.95 -12.92
CA TYR A 102 2.78 -7.84 -13.23
C TYR A 102 3.22 -9.06 -14.02
N THR A 103 2.72 -10.21 -13.61
CA THR A 103 2.87 -11.49 -14.29
C THR A 103 1.59 -12.33 -14.14
N GLU A 104 1.46 -13.37 -14.96
CA GLU A 104 0.39 -14.35 -14.88
C GLU A 104 1.00 -15.69 -14.45
N ILE A 105 0.42 -16.34 -13.44
CA ILE A 105 0.86 -17.63 -12.92
C ILE A 105 -0.40 -18.46 -12.68
N TYR A 106 -0.36 -19.75 -12.95
CA TYR A 106 -1.44 -20.65 -12.59
C TYR A 106 -1.49 -20.82 -11.07
N ARG A 107 -2.59 -20.39 -10.44
CA ARG A 107 -2.83 -20.50 -8.99
C ARG A 107 -1.66 -20.02 -8.13
N PRO A 108 -1.34 -18.71 -8.12
CA PRO A 108 -0.23 -18.14 -7.35
C PRO A 108 -0.22 -18.55 -5.86
N LEU A 109 -1.40 -18.75 -5.26
CA LEU A 109 -1.56 -19.20 -3.86
C LEU A 109 -1.91 -20.70 -3.72
N GLY A 110 -1.71 -21.49 -4.77
CA GLY A 110 -1.96 -22.94 -4.77
C GLY A 110 -3.45 -23.34 -4.81
N ARG A 111 -4.37 -22.39 -4.98
CA ARG A 111 -5.81 -22.62 -5.05
C ARG A 111 -6.46 -21.85 -6.21
N PRO A 112 -7.51 -22.39 -6.86
CA PRO A 112 -8.11 -21.78 -8.02
C PRO A 112 -8.71 -20.41 -7.74
N GLY A 113 -8.44 -19.46 -8.62
CA GLY A 113 -9.05 -18.14 -8.59
C GLY A 113 -8.38 -17.14 -7.65
N PHE A 114 -7.19 -17.44 -7.13
CA PHE A 114 -6.50 -16.60 -6.15
C PHE A 114 -5.23 -15.99 -6.72
N SER A 115 -5.30 -14.68 -6.97
CA SER A 115 -4.13 -13.85 -7.31
C SER A 115 -3.34 -13.45 -6.06
N GLN A 116 -2.15 -12.90 -6.28
CA GLN A 116 -1.28 -12.45 -5.20
C GLN A 116 -0.51 -11.18 -5.59
N GLY A 117 -0.73 -10.11 -4.84
CA GLY A 117 0.15 -8.98 -4.72
C GLY A 117 1.08 -9.15 -3.52
N MET A 118 2.37 -8.91 -3.71
CA MET A 118 3.36 -9.01 -2.66
C MET A 118 4.32 -7.83 -2.73
N PRO A 119 4.43 -7.01 -1.67
CA PRO A 119 5.50 -6.03 -1.61
C PRO A 119 6.83 -6.74 -1.38
N CYS A 120 7.91 -6.08 -1.77
CA CYS A 120 9.24 -6.53 -1.37
C CYS A 120 9.39 -6.51 0.17
N PRO A 121 9.69 -7.66 0.80
CA PRO A 121 9.67 -7.76 2.25
C PRO A 121 10.90 -7.11 2.89
N TYR A 122 10.72 -6.64 4.13
CA TYR A 122 11.73 -6.06 5.00
C TYR A 122 12.56 -4.92 4.36
N PRO A 123 11.93 -3.94 3.71
CA PRO A 123 12.67 -2.85 3.11
C PRO A 123 13.36 -1.99 4.18
N PRO A 124 14.53 -1.41 3.90
CA PRO A 124 15.19 -0.49 4.80
C PRO A 124 14.27 0.65 5.24
N LYS A 125 14.22 0.91 6.55
CA LYS A 125 13.37 1.95 7.18
C LYS A 125 11.87 1.81 6.84
N GLY A 126 11.43 0.60 6.49
CA GLY A 126 10.05 0.31 6.13
C GLY A 126 9.55 0.96 4.85
N VAL A 127 10.44 1.41 3.96
CA VAL A 127 10.05 2.10 2.72
C VAL A 127 9.82 1.11 1.60
N GLY A 128 8.57 0.87 1.24
CA GLY A 128 8.19 0.01 0.13
C GLY A 128 8.95 0.35 -1.15
N THR A 129 9.58 -0.66 -1.75
CA THR A 129 10.40 -0.53 -2.96
C THR A 129 9.67 -1.00 -4.22
N GLY A 130 8.37 -1.28 -4.13
CA GLY A 130 7.61 -1.97 -5.17
C GLY A 130 7.36 -3.43 -4.78
N GLY A 131 7.09 -4.27 -5.77
CA GLY A 131 6.70 -5.65 -5.52
C GLY A 131 6.28 -6.40 -6.78
N ILE A 132 5.64 -7.54 -6.57
CA ILE A 132 5.18 -8.43 -7.64
C ILE A 132 3.66 -8.56 -7.54
N VAL A 133 3.02 -8.60 -8.69
CA VAL A 133 1.60 -8.89 -8.85
C VAL A 133 1.48 -10.12 -9.75
N ALA A 134 1.16 -11.26 -9.14
CA ALA A 134 0.86 -12.50 -9.83
C ALA A 134 -0.65 -12.64 -9.97
N ILE A 135 -1.16 -12.43 -11.18
CA ILE A 135 -2.57 -12.65 -11.50
C ILE A 135 -2.76 -14.12 -11.85
N ASP A 136 -3.83 -14.73 -11.34
CA ASP A 136 -4.17 -16.11 -11.70
C ASP A 136 -4.48 -16.21 -13.19
N SER A 137 -3.73 -17.04 -13.92
CA SER A 137 -3.92 -17.21 -15.37
C SER A 137 -5.29 -17.79 -15.71
N GLU A 138 -5.93 -18.48 -14.77
CA GLU A 138 -7.27 -19.08 -14.93
C GLU A 138 -8.37 -18.04 -15.24
N TYR A 139 -8.12 -16.74 -14.97
CA TYR A 139 -9.05 -15.66 -15.32
C TYR A 139 -9.18 -15.43 -16.82
N TRP A 140 -8.19 -15.86 -17.61
CA TRP A 140 -8.12 -15.56 -19.05
C TRP A 140 -8.22 -16.79 -19.95
N ASP A 141 -7.95 -17.98 -19.42
CA ASP A 141 -8.12 -19.25 -20.15
C ASP A 141 -9.56 -19.81 -20.04
N GLY A 142 -10.42 -19.19 -19.23
CA GLY A 142 -11.82 -19.54 -19.06
C GLY A 142 -12.10 -20.63 -18.03
N THR A 143 -11.08 -21.17 -17.38
CA THR A 143 -11.23 -22.22 -16.35
C THR A 143 -11.70 -21.66 -15.00
N TRP A 144 -11.56 -20.35 -14.76
CA TRP A 144 -12.12 -19.67 -13.60
C TRP A 144 -12.97 -18.44 -13.97
N PRO A 145 -14.25 -18.61 -14.33
CA PRO A 145 -15.13 -17.50 -14.67
C PRO A 145 -15.41 -16.63 -13.44
N MET A 146 -15.29 -15.31 -13.61
CA MET A 146 -15.49 -14.34 -12.54
C MET A 146 -16.38 -13.18 -13.00
N PRO A 147 -17.31 -12.67 -12.15
CA PRO A 147 -18.04 -11.45 -12.44
C PRO A 147 -17.12 -10.28 -12.76
N ALA A 148 -17.50 -9.44 -13.73
CA ALA A 148 -16.65 -8.36 -14.24
C ALA A 148 -16.14 -7.42 -13.14
N TYR A 149 -16.98 -7.08 -12.15
CA TYR A 149 -16.57 -6.20 -11.06
C TYR A 149 -15.49 -6.83 -10.18
N LYS A 150 -15.59 -8.14 -9.88
CA LYS A 150 -14.57 -8.85 -9.10
C LYS A 150 -13.26 -8.87 -9.86
N LEU A 151 -13.27 -9.19 -11.15
CA LEU A 151 -12.06 -9.19 -11.98
C LEU A 151 -11.36 -7.82 -11.97
N ARG A 152 -12.13 -6.75 -12.22
CA ARG A 152 -11.59 -5.39 -12.24
C ARG A 152 -11.05 -4.94 -10.89
N ASN A 153 -11.74 -5.27 -9.80
CA ASN A 153 -11.28 -4.94 -8.46
C ASN A 153 -10.04 -5.76 -8.09
N THR A 154 -9.97 -7.05 -8.43
CA THR A 154 -8.78 -7.90 -8.19
C THR A 154 -7.55 -7.34 -8.89
N LEU A 155 -7.66 -6.95 -10.17
CA LEU A 155 -6.53 -6.37 -10.91
C LEU A 155 -5.99 -5.08 -10.26
N VAL A 156 -6.82 -4.35 -9.50
CA VAL A 156 -6.44 -3.13 -8.78
C VAL A 156 -6.06 -3.41 -7.32
N HIS A 157 -6.56 -4.50 -6.74
CA HIS A 157 -6.27 -4.95 -5.38
C HIS A 157 -4.82 -5.40 -5.24
N GLU A 158 -4.35 -6.28 -6.11
CA GLU A 158 -2.99 -6.82 -6.01
C GLU A 158 -1.85 -5.77 -6.05
N PRO A 159 -1.87 -4.73 -6.91
CA PRO A 159 -0.82 -3.70 -6.86
C PRO A 159 -0.86 -2.87 -5.58
N LEU A 160 -2.00 -2.76 -4.89
CA LEU A 160 -2.07 -2.08 -3.59
C LEU A 160 -1.37 -2.89 -2.50
N HIS A 161 -1.44 -4.23 -2.55
CA HIS A 161 -0.56 -5.07 -1.73
C HIS A 161 0.91 -4.83 -2.03
N ALA A 162 1.31 -4.78 -3.30
CA ALA A 162 2.69 -4.49 -3.70
C ALA A 162 3.17 -3.09 -3.25
N LEU A 163 2.23 -2.14 -3.08
CA LEU A 163 2.48 -0.82 -2.51
C LEU A 163 2.49 -0.79 -0.98
N GLY A 164 2.10 -1.87 -0.31
CA GLY A 164 2.16 -2.02 1.14
C GLY A 164 0.83 -1.84 1.87
N LEU A 165 -0.31 -1.91 1.18
CA LEU A 165 -1.62 -2.04 1.84
C LEU A 165 -1.92 -3.51 2.16
N ASP A 166 -2.62 -3.73 3.27
CA ASP A 166 -3.08 -5.03 3.72
C ASP A 166 -4.61 -5.07 3.77
N HIS A 167 -5.17 -6.26 3.92
CA HIS A 167 -6.60 -6.44 4.15
C HIS A 167 -7.03 -5.74 5.45
N PRO A 168 -7.98 -4.79 5.39
CA PRO A 168 -8.45 -4.05 6.55
C PRO A 168 -9.65 -4.74 7.21
N ASN A 169 -9.82 -6.06 7.00
CA ASN A 169 -10.89 -6.83 7.62
C ASN A 169 -10.83 -6.68 9.14
N LEU A 170 -12.01 -6.58 9.76
CA LEU A 170 -12.21 -6.39 11.18
C LEU A 170 -13.19 -7.44 11.68
N ASP A 171 -13.02 -7.86 12.92
CA ASP A 171 -14.02 -8.62 13.67
C ASP A 171 -15.20 -7.69 14.02
N LEU A 172 -16.18 -7.57 13.12
CA LEU A 172 -17.29 -6.62 13.24
C LEU A 172 -18.42 -7.17 14.14
N ASP A 173 -18.59 -8.48 14.18
CA ASP A 173 -19.60 -9.17 14.98
C ASP A 173 -19.10 -9.58 16.38
N LYS A 174 -17.79 -9.41 16.65
CA LYS A 174 -17.10 -9.65 17.92
C LYS A 174 -17.00 -11.13 18.29
N ASP A 175 -16.87 -12.00 17.30
CA ASP A 175 -16.69 -13.45 17.50
C ASP A 175 -15.22 -13.86 17.78
N GLY A 176 -14.30 -12.89 17.73
CA GLY A 176 -12.87 -13.07 17.94
C GLY A 176 -12.05 -13.23 16.65
N LYS A 177 -12.66 -13.16 15.47
CA LYS A 177 -11.99 -13.32 14.17
C LYS A 177 -12.49 -12.30 13.17
N ALA A 178 -11.57 -11.73 12.39
CA ALA A 178 -11.97 -10.97 11.21
C ALA A 178 -12.37 -11.95 10.10
N ALA A 179 -13.64 -11.98 9.72
CA ALA A 179 -14.12 -12.89 8.68
C ALA A 179 -14.07 -12.26 7.28
N ASP A 180 -14.35 -13.11 6.28
CA ASP A 180 -14.49 -12.71 4.89
C ASP A 180 -15.59 -11.65 4.73
N HIS A 181 -15.29 -10.62 3.96
CA HIS A 181 -16.12 -9.44 3.68
C HIS A 181 -16.42 -8.53 4.87
N GLU A 182 -15.86 -8.79 6.06
CA GLU A 182 -16.06 -7.96 7.24
C GLU A 182 -15.17 -6.73 7.22
N CYS A 183 -15.60 -5.73 6.48
CA CYS A 183 -14.93 -4.44 6.44
C CYS A 183 -15.93 -3.33 6.69
N VAL A 184 -15.41 -2.20 7.15
CA VAL A 184 -16.19 -0.96 7.14
C VAL A 184 -16.67 -0.65 5.73
N ALA A 185 -17.91 -0.18 5.63
CA ALA A 185 -18.49 0.32 4.41
C ALA A 185 -18.80 1.81 4.57
N ASN A 186 -18.77 2.55 3.47
CA ASN A 186 -19.30 3.91 3.45
C ASN A 186 -20.85 3.87 3.48
N PRO A 187 -21.54 5.03 3.61
CA PRO A 187 -23.01 5.07 3.62
C PRO A 187 -23.68 4.46 2.39
N SER A 188 -22.98 4.39 1.25
CA SER A 188 -23.45 3.76 0.02
C SER A 188 -23.22 2.24 -0.01
N GLY A 189 -22.68 1.65 1.05
CA GLY A 189 -22.38 0.22 1.16
C GLY A 189 -21.09 -0.22 0.47
N GLU A 190 -20.24 0.72 0.04
CA GLU A 190 -18.99 0.41 -0.65
C GLU A 190 -17.88 0.17 0.38
N THR A 191 -17.18 -0.95 0.25
CA THR A 191 -16.02 -1.32 1.08
C THR A 191 -14.71 -0.99 0.36
N PRO A 192 -13.57 -0.92 1.08
CA PRO A 192 -12.25 -0.76 0.46
C PRO A 192 -12.01 -1.80 -0.64
N VAL A 193 -11.27 -1.47 -1.71
CA VAL A 193 -10.82 -2.48 -2.68
C VAL A 193 -10.01 -3.56 -1.97
N MET A 194 -9.25 -3.17 -0.93
CA MET A 194 -8.49 -4.07 -0.08
C MET A 194 -9.33 -4.98 0.84
N CYS A 195 -10.65 -4.81 0.92
CA CYS A 195 -11.47 -5.71 1.72
C CYS A 195 -11.43 -7.12 1.13
N SER A 196 -11.08 -8.11 1.94
CA SER A 196 -10.99 -9.49 1.51
C SER A 196 -12.28 -10.26 1.79
N PRO A 197 -12.76 -11.13 0.90
CA PRO A 197 -12.36 -11.23 -0.50
C PRO A 197 -13.08 -10.18 -1.36
N HIS A 198 -12.39 -9.64 -2.37
CA HIS A 198 -12.96 -8.83 -3.47
C HIS A 198 -13.91 -7.67 -3.05
N GLY A 199 -13.41 -6.73 -2.25
CA GLY A 199 -14.08 -5.46 -1.94
C GLY A 199 -14.18 -4.48 -3.11
N GLY A 200 -14.51 -3.23 -2.80
CA GLY A 200 -14.62 -2.15 -3.77
C GLY A 200 -15.98 -2.03 -4.44
N TYR A 201 -16.03 -1.21 -5.49
CA TYR A 201 -17.25 -0.94 -6.24
C TYR A 201 -17.76 -2.17 -7.00
N ARG A 202 -19.06 -2.44 -6.88
CA ARG A 202 -19.73 -3.55 -7.58
C ARG A 202 -20.48 -3.12 -8.83
N THR A 203 -20.67 -1.81 -9.02
CA THR A 203 -21.60 -1.26 -10.01
C THR A 203 -20.89 -0.51 -11.14
N GLY A 204 -21.47 -0.63 -12.34
CA GLY A 204 -21.27 0.26 -13.49
C GLY A 204 -19.85 0.73 -13.76
N THR A 205 -19.68 2.04 -13.95
CA THR A 205 -18.41 2.68 -14.33
C THR A 205 -17.40 2.77 -13.19
N ALA A 206 -17.73 2.30 -11.99
CA ALA A 206 -16.90 2.47 -10.80
C ALA A 206 -16.02 1.26 -10.46
N MET A 207 -16.33 0.06 -10.97
CA MET A 207 -15.48 -1.13 -10.78
C MET A 207 -14.05 -0.90 -11.29
N GLY A 208 -13.06 -1.30 -10.50
CA GLY A 208 -11.64 -1.04 -10.74
C GLY A 208 -11.18 0.37 -10.36
N ARG A 209 -11.99 1.15 -9.64
CA ARG A 209 -11.55 2.41 -9.04
C ARG A 209 -11.16 2.22 -7.57
N LEU A 210 -10.21 3.02 -7.12
CA LEU A 210 -9.88 3.13 -5.70
C LEU A 210 -11.03 3.81 -4.95
N THR A 211 -11.35 3.31 -3.76
CA THR A 211 -12.28 3.96 -2.83
C THR A 211 -11.55 5.03 -2.01
N GLY A 212 -12.31 5.84 -1.26
CA GLY A 212 -11.73 6.79 -0.30
C GLY A 212 -10.81 6.10 0.71
N PHE A 213 -11.17 4.90 1.18
CA PHE A 213 -10.38 4.14 2.14
C PHE A 213 -9.00 3.74 1.59
N ASP A 214 -8.96 3.25 0.35
CA ASP A 214 -7.70 2.86 -0.30
C ASP A 214 -6.79 4.08 -0.49
N LEU A 215 -7.37 5.22 -0.87
CA LEU A 215 -6.64 6.48 -1.02
C LEU A 215 -6.10 7.00 0.32
N ASP A 216 -6.83 6.82 1.41
CA ASP A 216 -6.37 7.22 2.74
C ASP A 216 -5.23 6.32 3.23
N GLY A 217 -5.26 5.02 2.92
CA GLY A 217 -4.13 4.12 3.14
C GLY A 217 -2.87 4.56 2.38
N LEU A 218 -3.00 4.92 1.09
CA LEU A 218 -1.87 5.44 0.30
C LEU A 218 -1.33 6.76 0.86
N LYS A 219 -2.21 7.68 1.29
CA LYS A 219 -1.78 8.93 1.96
C LYS A 219 -1.06 8.64 3.27
N ALA A 220 -1.50 7.66 4.05
CA ALA A 220 -0.84 7.26 5.29
C ALA A 220 0.58 6.74 5.03
N LEU A 221 0.79 5.90 4.01
CA LEU A 221 2.13 5.46 3.59
C LEU A 221 3.05 6.63 3.25
N LEU A 222 2.54 7.64 2.52
CA LEU A 222 3.30 8.84 2.15
C LEU A 222 3.57 9.75 3.36
N ALA A 223 2.61 9.87 4.28
CA ALA A 223 2.77 10.64 5.51
C ALA A 223 3.81 10.00 6.45
N ASN A 224 3.79 8.68 6.59
CA ASN A 224 4.78 7.92 7.37
C ASN A 224 6.21 8.12 6.84
N ALA A 225 6.40 8.22 5.52
CA ALA A 225 7.72 8.53 4.97
C ALA A 225 8.23 9.91 5.43
N ARG A 226 7.35 10.93 5.43
CA ARG A 226 7.70 12.27 5.93
C ARG A 226 8.05 12.24 7.42
N ALA A 227 7.30 11.47 8.21
CA ALA A 227 7.59 11.24 9.63
C ALA A 227 8.97 10.59 9.86
N HIS A 228 9.44 9.75 8.92
CA HIS A 228 10.78 9.18 8.93
C HIS A 228 11.87 10.08 8.32
N GLY A 229 11.54 11.30 7.89
CA GLY A 229 12.48 12.22 7.21
C GLY A 229 12.85 11.78 5.80
N ILE A 230 12.04 10.94 5.17
CA ILE A 230 12.26 10.38 3.83
C ILE A 230 11.61 11.31 2.81
N LYS A 231 12.41 11.77 1.85
CA LYS A 231 11.98 12.68 0.79
C LYS A 231 11.45 11.92 -0.42
#